data_AF-A0A7X7BPZ3-F1
#
_entry.id   AF-A0A7X7BPZ3-F1
#
_cell.length_a   1.000
_cell.length_b   1.000
_cell.length_c   1.000
_cell.angle_alpha   90.00
_cell.angle_beta   90.00
_cell.angle_gamma   90.00
#
_symmetry.space_group_name_H-M   'P 1'
#
loop_
_entity.id
_entity.type
_entity.pdbx_description
1 polymer ?
#
loop_
_entity_poly.entity_id
_entity_poly.type
_entity_poly.pdbx_seq_one_letter_code
_entity_poly.pdbx_strand_id
1 'polypeptide(L)'
;MAEKEQEKNNSNINAEKQEKLKKQSEVDAKDEELKNEDPKTLRQKLSNKNQDYVFRLEKELQRQGSLSHEEAVAMTDGLLSEIVIAQRHGQPANGLYLASPKIKAEEMLHPEQKTVETPFWQRAVDCALLYLAIFVGLFGVIALFETKQPQNLQMGILTLASVGILMGVFMVKYNDWVM
;
A
#
# COMPACT_ATOMS: atom_id res chain seq x y z
N MET A 1 -2.73 59.29 1.70
CA MET A 1 -3.15 58.47 0.53
C MET A 1 -2.85 56.99 0.72
N ALA A 2 -1.77 56.60 1.42
CA ALA A 2 -1.40 55.20 1.64
C ALA A 2 -2.42 54.35 2.45
N GLU A 3 -3.11 54.93 3.45
CA GLU A 3 -4.04 54.18 4.31
C GLU A 3 -5.31 53.70 3.56
N LYS A 4 -5.86 54.51 2.64
CA LYS A 4 -7.03 54.13 1.83
C LYS A 4 -6.73 53.02 0.82
N GLU A 5 -5.47 52.85 0.44
CA GLU A 5 -5.02 51.85 -0.53
C GLU A 5 -4.76 50.50 0.16
N GLN A 6 -4.26 50.52 1.40
CA GLN A 6 -4.14 49.33 2.25
C GLN A 6 -5.50 48.77 2.68
N GLU A 7 -6.47 49.61 3.08
CA GLU A 7 -7.82 49.15 3.44
C GLU A 7 -8.57 48.52 2.25
N LYS A 8 -8.46 49.11 1.05
CA LYS A 8 -9.04 48.52 -0.16
C LYS A 8 -8.41 47.17 -0.52
N ASN A 9 -7.09 47.04 -0.40
CA ASN A 9 -6.42 45.76 -0.64
C ASN A 9 -6.83 44.68 0.38
N ASN A 10 -6.95 45.04 1.66
CA ASN A 10 -7.33 44.08 2.71
C ASN A 10 -8.79 43.62 2.58
N SER A 11 -9.67 44.52 2.15
CA SER A 11 -11.09 44.23 1.88
C SER A 11 -11.27 43.31 0.67
N ASN A 12 -10.53 43.53 -0.41
CA ASN A 12 -10.52 42.67 -1.60
C ASN A 12 -9.99 41.27 -1.28
N ILE A 13 -8.91 41.16 -0.50
CA ILE A 13 -8.35 39.85 -0.09
C ILE A 13 -9.35 39.06 0.77
N ASN A 14 -10.09 39.73 1.66
CA ASN A 14 -11.12 39.08 2.48
C ASN A 14 -12.31 38.61 1.64
N ALA A 15 -12.79 39.43 0.70
CA ALA A 15 -13.86 39.08 -0.23
C ALA A 15 -13.48 37.89 -1.13
N GLU A 16 -12.27 37.90 -1.69
CA GLU A 16 -11.77 36.81 -2.56
C GLU A 16 -11.58 35.51 -1.77
N LYS A 17 -11.14 35.60 -0.50
CA LYS A 17 -11.01 34.45 0.40
C LYS A 17 -12.38 33.88 0.79
N GLN A 18 -13.37 34.72 1.07
CA GLN A 18 -14.75 34.29 1.33
C GLN A 18 -15.40 33.66 0.10
N GLU A 19 -15.15 34.19 -1.10
CA GLU A 19 -15.67 33.61 -2.34
C GLU A 19 -15.04 32.26 -2.66
N LYS A 20 -13.73 32.10 -2.41
CA LYS A 20 -13.04 30.79 -2.49
C LYS A 20 -13.57 29.77 -1.49
N LEU A 21 -13.80 30.19 -0.24
CA LEU A 21 -14.39 29.33 0.80
C LEU A 21 -15.81 28.88 0.45
N LYS A 22 -16.65 29.78 -0.08
CA LYS A 22 -18.01 29.43 -0.56
C LYS A 22 -17.97 28.44 -1.72
N LYS A 23 -17.14 28.70 -2.74
CA LYS A 23 -16.95 27.79 -3.87
C LYS A 23 -16.43 26.42 -3.42
N GLN A 24 -15.51 26.38 -2.46
CA GLN A 24 -15.02 25.12 -1.90
C GLN A 24 -16.15 24.37 -1.16
N SER A 25 -16.90 25.03 -0.29
CA SER A 25 -18.01 24.40 0.44
C SER A 25 -19.13 23.89 -0.48
N GLU A 26 -19.41 24.57 -1.59
CA GLU A 26 -20.36 24.12 -2.61
C GLU A 26 -19.81 22.93 -3.42
N VAL A 27 -18.49 22.89 -3.63
CA VAL A 27 -17.83 21.78 -4.31
C VAL A 27 -17.89 20.52 -3.45
N ASP A 28 -17.58 20.66 -2.16
CA ASP A 28 -17.58 19.59 -1.16
C ASP A 28 -19.00 19.05 -0.92
N ALA A 29 -20.01 19.93 -0.83
CA ALA A 29 -21.42 19.51 -0.69
C ALA A 29 -21.90 18.68 -1.89
N LYS A 30 -21.47 19.05 -3.11
CA LYS A 30 -21.75 18.27 -4.32
C LYS A 30 -20.97 16.96 -4.37
N ASP A 31 -19.76 16.90 -3.79
CA ASP A 31 -18.98 15.66 -3.70
C ASP A 31 -19.63 14.65 -2.76
N GLU A 32 -20.25 15.10 -1.66
CA GLU A 32 -21.01 14.23 -0.74
C GLU A 32 -22.32 13.70 -1.38
N GLU A 33 -22.96 14.48 -2.24
CA GLU A 33 -24.17 14.03 -2.96
C GLU A 33 -23.83 12.94 -3.99
N LEU A 34 -22.69 13.06 -4.67
CA LEU A 34 -22.19 12.08 -5.64
C LEU A 34 -21.80 10.73 -5.02
N LYS A 35 -21.53 10.67 -3.72
CA LYS A 35 -21.25 9.41 -3.01
C LYS A 35 -22.47 8.51 -2.84
N ASN A 36 -23.67 9.10 -2.87
CA ASN A 36 -24.94 8.40 -2.64
C ASN A 36 -25.77 8.25 -3.93
N GLU A 37 -25.23 8.66 -5.08
CA GLU A 37 -25.95 8.65 -6.34
C GLU A 37 -25.91 7.28 -7.03
N ASP A 38 -26.90 7.00 -7.88
CA ASP A 38 -27.01 5.73 -8.59
C ASP A 38 -25.86 5.54 -9.61
N PRO A 39 -25.23 4.36 -9.69
CA PRO A 39 -24.12 4.09 -10.61
C PRO A 39 -24.41 4.44 -12.08
N LYS A 40 -25.65 4.27 -12.56
CA LYS A 40 -26.02 4.62 -13.94
C LYS A 40 -25.95 6.12 -14.19
N THR A 41 -26.33 6.92 -13.19
CA THR A 41 -26.25 8.39 -13.28
C THR A 41 -24.80 8.85 -13.24
N LEU A 42 -23.96 8.23 -12.41
CA LEU A 42 -22.53 8.53 -12.32
C LEU A 42 -21.81 8.20 -13.63
N ARG A 43 -22.15 7.10 -14.31
CA ARG A 43 -21.62 6.75 -15.65
C ARG A 43 -21.89 7.84 -16.69
N GLN A 44 -23.05 8.47 -16.64
CA GLN A 44 -23.40 9.56 -17.57
C GLN A 44 -22.62 10.85 -17.28
N LYS A 45 -22.16 11.06 -16.04
CA LYS A 45 -21.38 12.24 -15.61
C LYS A 45 -19.88 12.11 -15.89
N LEU A 46 -19.40 10.93 -16.29
CA LEU A 46 -18.02 10.71 -16.68
C LEU A 46 -17.66 11.50 -17.95
N SER A 47 -16.49 12.11 -17.97
CA SER A 47 -15.87 12.67 -19.16
C SER A 47 -15.46 11.57 -20.12
N ASN A 48 -15.32 11.90 -21.41
CA ASN A 48 -14.92 10.93 -22.45
C ASN A 48 -13.64 10.14 -22.09
N LYS A 49 -12.66 10.78 -21.44
CA LYS A 49 -11.42 10.11 -21.00
C LYS A 49 -11.66 9.09 -19.89
N ASN A 50 -12.52 9.42 -18.93
CA ASN A 50 -12.83 8.53 -17.82
C ASN A 50 -13.82 7.43 -18.25
N GLN A 51 -14.71 7.70 -19.21
CA GLN A 51 -15.54 6.69 -19.85
C GLN A 51 -14.68 5.64 -20.58
N ASP A 52 -13.69 6.07 -21.36
CA ASP A 52 -12.73 5.14 -22.00
C ASP A 52 -11.97 4.31 -20.96
N TYR A 53 -11.53 4.95 -19.87
CA TYR A 53 -10.83 4.26 -18.78
C TYR A 53 -11.69 3.16 -18.15
N VAL A 54 -12.94 3.49 -17.76
CA VAL A 54 -13.87 2.54 -17.13
C VAL A 54 -14.23 1.41 -18.09
N PHE A 55 -14.52 1.71 -19.36
CA PHE A 55 -14.81 0.70 -20.38
C PHE A 55 -13.64 -0.27 -20.58
N ARG A 56 -12.41 0.25 -20.62
CA ARG A 56 -11.20 -0.59 -20.74
C ARG A 56 -10.95 -1.39 -19.47
N LEU A 57 -11.24 -0.82 -18.30
CA LEU A 57 -11.13 -1.52 -17.01
C LEU A 57 -12.09 -2.71 -16.96
N GLU A 58 -13.36 -2.53 -17.32
CA GLU A 58 -14.35 -3.61 -17.40
C GLU A 58 -13.92 -4.71 -18.38
N LYS A 59 -13.37 -4.33 -19.53
CA LYS A 59 -12.87 -5.29 -20.53
C LYS A 59 -11.68 -6.08 -20.00
N GLU A 60 -10.78 -5.44 -19.27
CA GLU A 60 -9.64 -6.10 -18.64
C GLU A 60 -10.07 -7.01 -17.49
N LEU A 61 -11.08 -6.62 -16.70
CA LEU A 61 -11.69 -7.48 -15.67
C LEU A 61 -12.31 -8.74 -16.29
N GLN A 62 -13.04 -8.61 -17.39
CA GLN A 62 -13.57 -9.76 -18.14
C GLN A 62 -12.45 -10.66 -18.67
N ARG A 63 -11.39 -10.06 -19.24
CA ARG A 63 -10.30 -10.81 -19.88
C ARG A 63 -9.39 -11.52 -18.88
N GLN A 64 -9.01 -10.83 -17.80
CA GLN A 64 -8.04 -11.32 -16.81
C GLN A 64 -8.73 -12.15 -15.73
N GLY A 65 -9.91 -11.71 -15.27
CA GLY A 65 -10.66 -12.36 -14.20
C GLY A 65 -11.66 -13.41 -14.66
N SER A 66 -11.87 -13.56 -15.98
CA SER A 66 -12.93 -14.40 -16.55
C SER A 66 -14.34 -14.07 -16.03
N LEU A 67 -14.54 -12.81 -15.61
CA LEU A 67 -15.81 -12.29 -15.12
C LEU A 67 -16.80 -12.12 -16.27
N SER A 68 -18.09 -12.25 -15.97
CA SER A 68 -19.15 -11.81 -16.88
C SER A 68 -19.17 -10.28 -17.02
N HIS A 69 -19.81 -9.77 -18.07
CA HIS A 69 -19.94 -8.33 -18.28
C HIS A 69 -20.64 -7.63 -17.10
N GLU A 70 -21.68 -8.26 -16.55
CA GLU A 70 -22.47 -7.73 -15.44
C GLU A 70 -21.63 -7.65 -14.16
N GLU A 71 -20.81 -8.66 -13.88
CA GLU A 71 -19.92 -8.67 -12.72
C GLU A 71 -18.81 -7.62 -12.84
N ALA A 72 -18.24 -7.44 -14.04
CA ALA A 72 -17.25 -6.40 -14.29
C ALA A 72 -17.83 -4.99 -14.14
N VAL A 73 -19.08 -4.78 -14.58
CA VAL A 73 -19.81 -3.52 -14.37
C VAL A 73 -20.06 -3.29 -12.88
N ALA A 74 -20.57 -4.29 -12.15
CA ALA A 74 -20.81 -4.18 -10.72
C ALA A 74 -19.54 -3.86 -9.92
N MET A 75 -18.40 -4.44 -10.31
CA MET A 75 -17.11 -4.18 -9.67
C MET A 75 -16.59 -2.76 -9.94
N THR A 76 -16.84 -2.22 -11.13
CA THR A 76 -16.44 -0.86 -11.50
C THR A 76 -17.42 0.22 -11.01
N ASP A 77 -18.67 -0.15 -10.74
CA ASP A 77 -19.69 0.77 -10.22
C ASP A 77 -19.29 1.40 -8.88
N GLY A 78 -18.60 0.64 -8.02
CA GLY A 78 -18.05 1.15 -6.75
C GLY A 78 -16.97 2.23 -6.92
N LEU A 79 -16.34 2.31 -8.09
CA LEU A 79 -15.27 3.27 -8.39
C LEU A 79 -15.81 4.56 -9.05
N LEU A 80 -17.06 4.56 -9.53
CA LEU A 80 -17.57 5.67 -10.34
C LEU A 80 -17.66 6.97 -9.56
N SER A 81 -18.07 6.91 -8.30
CA SER A 81 -18.22 8.11 -7.47
C SER A 81 -16.87 8.82 -7.29
N GLU A 82 -15.82 8.09 -6.92
CA GLU A 82 -14.48 8.65 -6.77
C GLU A 82 -13.90 9.18 -8.09
N ILE A 83 -14.16 8.51 -9.21
CA ILE A 83 -13.71 8.97 -10.54
C ILE A 83 -14.41 10.27 -10.93
N VAL A 84 -15.73 10.40 -10.68
CA VAL A 84 -16.50 11.61 -10.99
C VAL A 84 -16.04 12.77 -10.09
N ILE A 85 -15.80 12.51 -8.81
CA ILE A 85 -15.24 13.51 -7.88
C ILE A 85 -13.85 13.96 -8.36
N ALA A 86 -12.93 13.03 -8.59
CA ALA A 86 -11.56 13.35 -9.04
C ALA A 86 -11.55 14.13 -10.36
N GLN A 87 -12.45 13.80 -11.29
CA GLN A 87 -12.64 14.54 -12.54
C GLN A 87 -12.99 16.01 -12.31
N ARG A 88 -13.87 16.31 -11.35
CA ARG A 88 -14.25 17.69 -11.01
C ARG A 88 -13.05 18.48 -10.49
N HIS A 89 -12.12 17.81 -9.83
CA HIS A 89 -10.84 18.35 -9.36
C HIS A 89 -9.74 18.35 -10.43
N GLY A 90 -10.05 17.98 -11.67
CA GLY A 90 -9.12 17.99 -12.81
C GLY A 90 -8.21 16.76 -12.90
N GLN A 91 -8.43 15.74 -12.07
CA GLN A 91 -7.67 14.50 -12.06
C GLN A 91 -8.43 13.41 -12.83
N PRO A 92 -7.98 12.99 -14.02
CA PRO A 92 -8.60 11.85 -14.73
C PRO A 92 -8.32 10.54 -13.99
N ALA A 93 -9.11 9.49 -14.26
CA ALA A 93 -9.01 8.18 -13.58
C ALA A 93 -7.59 7.58 -13.62
N ASN A 94 -6.89 7.71 -14.75
CA ASN A 94 -5.48 7.26 -14.86
C ASN A 94 -4.54 8.02 -13.91
N GLY A 95 -4.83 9.30 -13.65
CA GLY A 95 -4.12 10.10 -12.65
C GLY A 95 -4.57 9.80 -11.22
N LEU A 96 -5.85 9.45 -11.00
CA LEU A 96 -6.38 9.05 -9.69
C LEU A 96 -5.70 7.78 -9.17
N TYR A 97 -5.62 6.76 -10.01
CA TYR A 97 -5.03 5.48 -9.62
C TYR A 97 -3.54 5.35 -9.92
N LEU A 98 -2.95 6.33 -10.63
CA LEU A 98 -1.57 6.27 -11.13
C LEU A 98 -1.27 4.98 -11.90
N ALA A 99 -2.30 4.35 -12.46
CA ALA A 99 -2.25 3.00 -13.03
C ALA A 99 -3.13 2.88 -14.27
N SER A 100 -2.63 2.13 -15.25
CA SER A 100 -3.41 1.79 -16.44
C SER A 100 -4.60 0.88 -16.09
N PRO A 101 -5.68 0.87 -16.89
CA PRO A 101 -6.84 0.01 -16.64
C PRO A 101 -6.47 -1.48 -16.49
N LYS A 102 -5.41 -1.93 -17.17
CA LYS A 102 -4.92 -3.30 -17.09
C LYS A 102 -4.36 -3.63 -15.71
N ILE A 103 -3.50 -2.76 -15.19
CA ILE A 103 -2.87 -2.92 -13.86
C ILE A 103 -3.92 -2.76 -12.77
N LYS A 104 -4.84 -1.82 -12.94
CA LYS A 104 -5.93 -1.63 -11.99
C LYS A 104 -6.88 -2.83 -11.94
N ALA A 105 -7.20 -3.43 -13.09
CA ALA A 105 -7.96 -4.68 -13.14
C ALA A 105 -7.24 -5.81 -12.39
N GLU A 106 -5.93 -5.95 -12.60
CA GLU A 106 -5.11 -6.96 -11.90
C GLU A 106 -5.13 -6.76 -10.39
N GLU A 107 -4.96 -5.51 -9.91
CA GLU A 107 -5.04 -5.15 -8.49
C GLU A 107 -6.43 -5.45 -7.90
N MET A 108 -7.50 -5.22 -8.66
CA MET A 108 -8.88 -5.49 -8.23
C MET A 108 -9.20 -6.99 -8.17
N LEU A 109 -8.60 -7.79 -9.07
CA LEU A 109 -8.78 -9.24 -9.13
C LEU A 109 -7.91 -9.97 -8.10
N HIS A 110 -6.70 -9.47 -7.89
CA HIS A 110 -5.71 -10.00 -6.96
C HIS A 110 -5.33 -8.87 -6.00
N PRO A 111 -6.18 -8.56 -5.01
CA PRO A 111 -5.78 -7.60 -3.98
C PRO A 111 -4.51 -8.15 -3.34
N GLU A 112 -3.40 -7.43 -3.47
CA GLU A 112 -2.14 -7.80 -2.82
C GLU A 112 -2.48 -8.03 -1.35
N GLN A 113 -2.34 -9.28 -0.90
CA GLN A 113 -2.39 -9.56 0.53
C GLN A 113 -1.26 -8.72 1.10
N LYS A 114 -1.62 -7.63 1.80
CA LYS A 114 -0.65 -6.82 2.53
C LYS A 114 0.16 -7.80 3.37
N THR A 115 1.40 -8.05 2.95
CA THR A 115 2.27 -8.96 3.65
C THR A 115 2.39 -8.39 5.05
N VAL A 116 1.81 -9.09 6.03
CA VAL A 116 1.91 -8.65 7.41
C VAL A 116 3.39 -8.72 7.73
N GLU A 117 4.01 -7.55 7.88
CA GLU A 117 5.43 -7.49 8.20
C GLU A 117 5.65 -8.26 9.50
N THR A 118 6.41 -9.35 9.41
CA THR A 118 6.74 -10.13 10.58
C THR A 118 7.61 -9.28 11.49
N PRO A 119 7.21 -9.06 12.76
CA PRO A 119 7.95 -8.20 13.66
C PRO A 119 9.36 -8.76 13.87
N PHE A 120 10.33 -7.86 14.00
CA PHE A 120 11.75 -8.18 14.10
C PHE A 120 12.05 -9.31 15.10
N TRP A 121 11.42 -9.30 16.28
CA TRP A 121 11.67 -10.30 17.31
C TRP A 121 11.24 -11.71 16.89
N GLN A 122 10.15 -11.87 16.15
CA GLN A 122 9.74 -13.19 15.65
C GLN A 122 10.76 -13.74 14.65
N ARG A 123 11.24 -12.90 13.74
CA ARG A 123 12.31 -13.26 12.79
C ARG A 123 13.61 -13.60 13.53
N ALA A 124 13.97 -12.80 14.55
CA ALA A 124 15.20 -12.99 15.30
C ALA A 124 15.18 -14.30 16.11
N VAL A 125 14.03 -14.65 16.70
CA VAL A 125 13.85 -15.91 17.43
C VAL A 125 13.95 -17.11 16.48
N ASP A 126 13.28 -17.06 15.33
CA ASP A 126 13.31 -18.14 14.34
C ASP A 126 14.73 -18.38 13.81
N CYS A 127 15.43 -17.30 13.42
CA CYS A 127 16.83 -17.39 13.00
C CYS A 127 17.75 -17.88 14.13
N ALA A 128 17.56 -17.43 15.37
CA ALA A 128 18.35 -17.88 16.51
C ALA A 128 18.18 -19.37 16.79
N LEU A 129 16.96 -19.89 16.71
CA LEU A 129 16.65 -21.31 16.87
C LEU A 129 17.28 -22.14 15.74
N LEU A 130 17.20 -21.66 14.50
CA LEU A 130 17.84 -22.31 13.36
C LEU A 130 19.36 -22.42 13.54
N TYR A 131 20.05 -21.32 13.87
CA TYR A 131 21.49 -21.35 14.09
C TYR A 131 21.88 -22.20 15.30
N LEU A 132 21.11 -22.15 16.37
CA LEU A 132 21.32 -23.00 17.54
C LEU A 132 21.20 -24.49 17.17
N ALA A 133 20.18 -24.87 16.40
CA ALA A 133 20.01 -26.24 15.93
C ALA A 133 21.17 -26.69 15.02
N ILE A 134 21.63 -25.81 14.12
CA ILE A 134 22.79 -26.08 13.27
C ILE A 134 24.05 -26.29 14.10
N PHE A 135 24.34 -25.41 15.06
CA PHE A 135 25.53 -25.54 15.91
C PHE A 135 25.45 -26.77 16.81
N VAL A 136 24.34 -26.99 17.51
CA VAL A 136 24.16 -28.20 18.34
C VAL A 136 24.26 -29.46 17.49
N GLY A 137 23.66 -29.47 16.30
CA GLY A 137 23.74 -30.59 15.36
C GLY A 137 25.18 -30.86 14.91
N LEU A 138 25.91 -29.81 14.49
CA LEU A 138 27.29 -29.93 14.02
C LEU A 138 28.23 -30.44 15.13
N PHE A 139 28.21 -29.80 16.29
CA PHE A 139 29.06 -30.19 17.43
C PHE A 139 28.63 -31.55 18.02
N GLY A 140 27.33 -31.86 18.00
CA GLY A 140 26.81 -33.16 18.39
C GLY A 140 27.30 -34.29 17.47
N VAL A 141 27.30 -34.07 16.15
CA VAL A 141 27.84 -35.03 15.18
C VAL A 141 29.35 -35.21 15.37
N ILE A 142 30.12 -34.12 15.51
CA ILE A 142 31.58 -34.19 15.74
C ILE A 142 31.89 -34.99 17.01
N ALA A 143 31.13 -34.77 18.09
CA ALA A 143 31.30 -35.48 19.36
C ALA A 143 31.08 -37.00 19.25
N LEU A 144 30.28 -37.49 18.28
CA LEU A 144 30.09 -38.92 18.05
C LEU A 144 31.31 -39.60 17.40
N PHE A 145 32.15 -38.84 16.68
CA PHE A 145 33.30 -39.38 15.95
C PHE A 145 34.65 -39.08 16.63
N GLU A 146 34.68 -38.19 17.62
CA GLU A 146 35.92 -37.74 18.27
C GLU A 146 36.20 -38.53 19.57
N THR A 147 37.19 -39.42 19.54
CA THR A 147 37.53 -40.36 20.64
C THR A 147 38.50 -39.81 21.68
N LYS A 148 39.15 -38.67 21.39
CA LYS A 148 40.01 -37.94 22.33
C LYS A 148 39.52 -36.51 22.33
N GLN A 149 38.98 -36.01 23.44
CA GLN A 149 38.56 -34.62 23.54
C GLN A 149 39.80 -33.72 23.71
N PRO A 150 40.24 -32.95 22.71
CA PRO A 150 41.14 -31.86 22.98
C PRO A 150 40.40 -30.85 23.86
N GLN A 151 40.98 -30.54 25.01
CA GLN A 151 40.42 -29.63 26.03
C GLN A 151 40.11 -28.21 25.49
N ASN A 152 40.59 -27.88 24.28
CA ASN A 152 40.36 -26.64 23.56
C ASN A 152 39.08 -26.60 22.68
N LEU A 153 38.39 -27.73 22.45
CA LEU A 153 37.15 -27.79 21.64
C LEU A 153 35.87 -27.88 22.48
N GLN A 154 35.98 -27.85 23.81
CA GLN A 154 34.83 -27.94 24.71
C GLN A 154 34.11 -26.58 24.83
N MET A 155 33.46 -26.15 23.74
CA MET A 155 32.49 -25.05 23.78
C MET A 155 31.27 -25.51 24.57
N GLY A 156 31.07 -24.92 25.76
CA GLY A 156 29.92 -25.23 26.59
C GLY A 156 28.59 -24.87 25.92
N ILE A 157 27.52 -25.55 26.33
CA ILE A 157 26.15 -25.32 25.80
C ILE A 157 25.72 -23.86 25.91
N LEU A 158 26.15 -23.15 26.96
CA LEU A 158 25.87 -21.73 27.17
C LEU A 158 26.54 -20.86 26.11
N THR A 159 27.78 -21.17 25.74
CA THR A 159 28.52 -20.46 24.68
C THR A 159 27.87 -20.71 23.33
N LEU A 160 27.47 -21.96 23.05
CA LEU A 160 26.76 -22.32 21.83
C LEU A 160 25.43 -21.58 21.70
N ALA A 161 24.65 -21.53 22.79
CA ALA A 161 23.38 -20.83 22.81
C ALA A 161 23.57 -19.32 22.60
N SER A 162 24.57 -18.73 23.26
CA SER A 162 24.88 -17.30 23.13
C SER A 162 25.27 -16.93 21.70
N VAL A 163 26.12 -17.74 21.06
CA VAL A 163 26.54 -17.53 19.66
C VAL A 163 25.35 -17.71 18.71
N GLY A 164 24.52 -18.73 18.89
CA GLY A 164 23.32 -18.95 18.07
C GLY A 164 22.34 -17.77 18.13
N ILE A 165 22.08 -17.25 19.33
CA ILE A 165 21.21 -16.08 19.54
C ILE A 165 21.79 -14.83 18.88
N LEU A 166 23.07 -14.54 19.13
CA LEU A 166 23.74 -13.38 18.53
C LEU A 166 23.74 -13.46 17.00
N MET A 167 23.98 -14.66 16.45
CA MET A 167 23.99 -14.87 15.00
C MET A 167 22.59 -14.71 14.41
N GLY A 168 21.55 -15.22 15.08
CA GLY A 168 20.16 -15.02 14.67
C GLY A 168 19.76 -13.55 14.60
N VAL A 169 20.07 -12.78 15.66
CA VAL A 169 19.81 -11.32 15.69
C VAL A 169 20.60 -10.59 14.62
N PHE A 170 21.88 -10.93 14.45
CA PHE A 170 22.74 -10.35 13.43
C PHE A 170 22.21 -10.60 12.02
N MET A 171 21.76 -11.83 11.72
CA MET A 171 21.26 -12.21 10.40
C MET A 171 20.02 -11.38 10.03
N VAL A 172 19.06 -11.23 10.96
CA VAL A 172 17.88 -10.39 10.71
C VAL A 172 18.28 -8.93 10.49
N LYS A 173 19.20 -8.40 11.30
CA LYS A 173 19.66 -7.01 11.14
C LYS A 173 20.42 -6.79 9.81
N TYR A 174 21.15 -7.79 9.36
CA TYR A 174 21.86 -7.79 8.08
C TYR A 174 20.88 -7.86 6.91
N ASN A 175 19.86 -8.73 7.00
CA ASN A 175 18.78 -8.83 6.02
C ASN A 175 18.09 -7.47 5.84
N ASP A 176 17.73 -6.81 6.94
CA ASP A 176 17.13 -5.47 6.96
C ASP A 176 18.07 -4.36 6.45
N TRP A 177 19.37 -4.63 6.28
CA TRP A 177 20.33 -3.66 5.72
C TRP A 177 20.59 -3.87 4.23
N VAL A 178 20.53 -5.12 3.77
CA VAL A 178 20.83 -5.49 2.38
C VAL A 178 19.59 -5.42 1.48
N MET A 179 18.41 -5.72 2.03
CA MET A 179 17.11 -5.61 1.35
C MET A 179 16.46 -4.27 1.67
#